data_AF-A0A0C9NGQ4-F1
#
_entry.id   AF-A0A0C9NGQ4-F1
#
_cell.length_a   1.000
_cell.length_b   1.000
_cell.length_c   1.000
_cell.angle_alpha   90.00
_cell.angle_beta   90.00
_cell.angle_gamma   90.00
#
_symmetry.space_group_name_H-M   'P 1'
#
loop_
_entity.id
_entity.type
_entity.pdbx_description
1 polymer ?
#
loop_
_entity_poly.entity_id
_entity_poly.type
_entity_poly.pdbx_seq_one_letter_code
_entity_poly.pdbx_strand_id
1 'polypeptide(L)'
;MPHTDGTVTITVNGEHKRVAAGLSLADLASQLGLVPEKVAVERNLEVVPRSTLAQVQVEDGDEIEIVHFVGGGDHAAAVTADDSWEVAGQRFRSRLIVGTGKYKDFAQNAAAVEAAGAEIVTVAVRRVNVSDRNAPMLTDYIDPKKITYLPNTAGCFTAEDAIRTLRLAREAGGWDLVKLEVLGEARTLYPDMVETLRATEILAKEGFKPMVYCVDDPIAAKRLEDVGAVAIMPLGAPIGSGLGIQNKVTIRLIVEGAKVPVLVDAGVGTASEAAVAMELGCDGVLMNTAIAEAKDPVMMAQAMKAGVEAGRLAYRAGRMGQRRYADPSSPLAGLI
;
A
#
# COMPACT_ATOMS: atom_id res chain seq x y z
N MET A 1 -41.73 3.96 48.64
CA MET A 1 -41.87 5.00 49.69
C MET A 1 -40.48 5.21 50.26
N PRO A 2 -40.00 6.45 50.45
CA PRO A 2 -38.65 6.67 50.95
C PRO A 2 -38.43 5.96 52.29
N HIS A 3 -37.23 5.42 52.47
CA HIS A 3 -36.81 4.82 53.73
C HIS A 3 -36.82 5.87 54.85
N THR A 4 -36.86 5.43 56.10
CA THR A 4 -36.94 6.31 57.28
C THR A 4 -35.79 7.30 57.42
N ASP A 5 -34.70 7.13 56.66
CA ASP A 5 -33.55 8.03 56.58
C ASP A 5 -33.56 8.97 55.35
N GLY A 6 -34.68 9.07 54.63
CA GLY A 6 -34.83 10.00 53.51
C GLY A 6 -34.16 9.54 52.22
N THR A 7 -33.85 8.25 52.10
CA THR A 7 -33.24 7.66 50.90
C THR A 7 -34.21 6.77 50.14
N VAL A 8 -33.87 6.45 48.89
CA VAL A 8 -34.53 5.45 48.04
C VAL A 8 -33.51 4.44 47.54
N THR A 9 -33.95 3.20 47.34
CA THR A 9 -33.12 2.12 46.80
C THR A 9 -33.44 1.96 45.32
N ILE A 10 -32.42 1.93 44.47
CA ILE A 10 -32.53 1.80 43.02
C ILE A 10 -31.49 0.80 42.50
N THR A 11 -31.64 0.39 41.25
CA THR A 11 -30.62 -0.34 40.49
C THR A 11 -30.15 0.53 39.34
N VAL A 12 -28.83 0.75 39.22
CA VAL A 12 -28.23 1.52 38.11
C VAL A 12 -27.23 0.63 37.38
N ASN A 13 -27.46 0.35 36.10
CA ASN A 13 -26.66 -0.55 35.26
C ASN A 13 -26.40 -1.91 35.95
N GLY A 14 -27.45 -2.49 36.54
CA GLY A 14 -27.38 -3.74 37.31
C GLY A 14 -26.78 -3.62 38.72
N GLU A 15 -26.31 -2.46 39.17
CA GLU A 15 -25.77 -2.26 40.53
C GLU A 15 -26.81 -1.64 41.48
N HIS A 16 -27.04 -2.26 42.64
CA HIS A 16 -27.88 -1.67 43.69
C HIS A 16 -27.21 -0.43 44.30
N LYS A 17 -27.94 0.69 44.33
CA LYS A 17 -27.49 1.94 44.95
C LYS A 17 -28.58 2.51 45.85
N ARG A 18 -28.15 3.26 46.85
CA ARG A 18 -29.02 4.01 47.76
C ARG A 18 -28.73 5.48 47.59
N VAL A 19 -29.75 6.25 47.21
CA VAL A 19 -29.61 7.68 46.87
C VAL A 19 -30.61 8.51 47.66
N ALA A 20 -30.39 9.81 47.77
CA ALA A 20 -31.33 10.72 48.44
C ALA A 20 -32.68 10.74 47.70
N ALA A 21 -33.79 10.77 48.43
CA ALA A 21 -35.11 10.91 47.84
C ALA A 21 -35.27 12.28 47.16
N GLY A 22 -36.00 12.32 46.03
CA GLY A 22 -36.27 13.56 45.27
C GLY A 22 -35.17 13.96 44.26
N LEU A 23 -34.16 13.11 44.07
CA LEU A 23 -33.11 13.30 43.07
C LEU A 23 -33.70 13.22 41.64
N SER A 24 -33.30 14.11 40.73
CA SER A 24 -33.63 13.94 39.30
C SER A 24 -32.68 12.95 38.61
N LEU A 25 -33.05 12.43 37.44
CA LEU A 25 -32.15 11.60 36.63
C LEU A 25 -30.87 12.36 36.20
N ALA A 26 -30.96 13.67 35.98
CA ALA A 26 -29.80 14.50 35.68
C ALA A 26 -28.86 14.65 36.89
N ASP A 27 -29.42 14.81 38.09
CA ASP A 27 -28.65 14.87 39.34
C ASP A 27 -28.00 13.51 39.63
N LEU A 28 -28.70 12.40 39.38
CA LEU A 28 -28.17 11.04 39.49
C LEU A 28 -26.94 10.84 38.60
N ALA A 29 -27.05 11.17 37.31
CA ALA A 29 -25.94 11.08 36.37
C ALA A 29 -24.74 11.92 36.84
N SER A 30 -24.99 13.14 37.32
CA SER A 30 -23.95 14.03 37.84
C SER A 30 -23.24 13.46 39.09
N GLN A 31 -23.99 12.84 40.02
CA GLN A 31 -23.41 12.19 41.21
C GLN A 31 -22.54 10.98 40.85
N LEU A 32 -22.84 10.30 39.75
CA LEU A 32 -22.03 9.20 39.22
C LEU A 32 -20.80 9.68 38.43
N GLY A 33 -20.53 10.99 38.40
CA GLY A 33 -19.42 11.58 37.66
C GLY A 33 -19.66 11.67 36.15
N LEU A 34 -20.90 11.50 35.71
CA LEU A 34 -21.29 11.58 34.30
C LEU A 34 -21.83 12.98 33.98
N VAL A 35 -21.76 13.37 32.71
CA VAL A 35 -22.33 14.62 32.21
C VAL A 35 -23.72 14.29 31.66
N PRO A 36 -24.84 14.80 32.24
CA PRO A 36 -26.20 14.44 31.84
C PRO A 36 -26.49 14.64 30.35
N GLU A 37 -25.86 15.63 29.73
CA GLU A 37 -26.00 15.92 28.30
C GLU A 37 -25.27 14.90 27.41
N LYS A 38 -24.37 14.09 27.97
CA LYS A 38 -23.56 13.09 27.25
C LYS A 38 -24.03 11.65 27.50
N VAL A 39 -25.11 11.46 28.25
CA VAL A 39 -25.68 10.14 28.55
C VAL A 39 -27.08 10.00 27.97
N ALA A 40 -27.48 8.77 27.69
CA ALA A 40 -28.88 8.39 27.54
C ALA A 40 -29.29 7.59 28.78
N VAL A 41 -30.52 7.82 29.23
CA VAL A 41 -31.06 7.17 30.43
C VAL A 41 -32.35 6.47 30.07
N GLU A 42 -32.42 5.19 30.36
CA GLU A 42 -33.65 4.41 30.39
C GLU A 42 -34.04 4.21 31.85
N ARG A 43 -35.32 4.37 32.16
CA ARG A 43 -35.90 4.14 33.48
C ARG A 43 -37.03 3.14 33.32
N ASN A 44 -36.95 1.99 33.99
CA ASN A 44 -37.95 0.93 33.98
C ASN A 44 -38.36 0.52 32.55
N LEU A 45 -37.39 0.32 31.65
CA LEU A 45 -37.59 -0.02 30.22
C LEU A 45 -38.15 1.11 29.34
N GLU A 46 -38.28 2.33 29.86
CA GLU A 46 -38.68 3.51 29.08
C GLU A 46 -37.52 4.49 28.93
N VAL A 47 -37.14 4.78 27.68
CA VAL A 47 -36.10 5.77 27.37
C VAL A 47 -36.61 7.17 27.71
N VAL A 48 -35.94 7.82 28.66
CA VAL A 48 -36.30 9.18 29.07
C VAL A 48 -35.64 10.18 28.12
N PRO A 49 -36.41 11.07 27.46
CA PRO A 49 -35.83 12.09 26.59
C PRO A 49 -34.77 12.93 27.32
N ARG A 50 -33.60 13.11 26.70
CA ARG A 50 -32.47 13.83 27.32
C ARG A 50 -32.86 15.23 27.84
N SER A 51 -33.79 15.91 27.16
CA SER A 51 -34.27 17.24 27.55
C SER A 51 -35.11 17.26 28.84
N THR A 52 -35.61 16.11 29.30
CA THR A 52 -36.49 16.02 30.48
C THR A 52 -35.79 15.37 31.69
N LEU A 53 -34.51 15.01 31.60
CA LEU A 53 -33.78 14.33 32.69
C LEU A 53 -33.76 15.12 34.01
N ALA A 54 -33.77 16.46 33.95
CA ALA A 54 -33.83 17.31 35.14
C ALA A 54 -35.23 17.38 35.79
N GLN A 55 -36.27 16.88 35.11
CA GLN A 55 -37.67 16.94 35.54
C GLN A 55 -38.17 15.60 36.07
N VAL A 56 -37.57 14.49 35.61
CA VAL A 56 -37.95 13.14 36.03
C VAL A 56 -37.22 12.79 37.33
N GLN A 57 -37.98 12.54 38.39
CA GLN A 57 -37.46 12.12 39.68
C GLN A 57 -37.21 10.61 39.74
N VAL A 58 -36.19 10.24 40.50
CA VAL A 58 -35.88 8.87 40.87
C VAL A 58 -36.82 8.42 42.00
N GLU A 59 -37.41 7.24 41.84
CA GLU A 59 -38.30 6.61 42.81
C GLU A 59 -37.70 5.32 43.38
N ASP A 60 -38.17 4.96 44.57
CA ASP A 60 -37.77 3.72 45.25
C ASP A 60 -38.20 2.50 44.44
N GLY A 61 -37.25 1.64 44.10
CA GLY A 61 -37.41 0.46 43.27
C GLY A 61 -37.12 0.66 41.79
N ASP A 62 -36.74 1.85 41.34
CA ASP A 62 -36.42 2.08 39.93
C ASP A 62 -35.22 1.24 39.44
N GLU A 63 -35.35 0.70 38.23
CA GLU A 63 -34.27 0.17 37.41
C GLU A 63 -33.87 1.23 36.37
N ILE A 64 -32.60 1.63 36.38
CA ILE A 64 -32.09 2.73 35.57
C ILE A 64 -30.88 2.23 34.77
N GLU A 65 -30.93 2.35 33.45
CA GLU A 65 -29.79 2.10 32.58
C GLU A 65 -29.26 3.44 32.06
N ILE A 66 -28.00 3.75 32.35
CA ILE A 66 -27.29 4.95 31.93
C ILE A 66 -26.15 4.54 30.99
N VAL A 67 -26.25 4.97 29.73
CA VAL A 67 -25.23 4.71 28.71
C VAL A 67 -24.58 5.98 28.22
N HIS A 68 -23.32 5.88 27.82
CA HIS A 68 -22.61 6.91 27.06
C HIS A 68 -21.86 6.30 25.87
N PHE A 69 -21.43 7.13 24.93
CA PHE A 69 -20.53 6.66 23.88
C PHE A 69 -19.11 6.49 24.42
N VAL A 70 -18.63 5.26 24.47
CA VAL A 70 -17.22 4.94 24.78
C VAL A 70 -16.43 4.93 23.46
N GLY A 71 -15.38 5.73 23.38
CA GLY A 71 -14.37 5.65 22.32
C GLY A 71 -12.99 5.71 22.96
N GLY A 72 -12.19 4.65 22.80
CA GLY A 72 -10.87 4.55 23.43
C GLY A 72 -9.85 3.88 22.52
N GLY A 73 -8.62 4.39 22.58
CA GLY A 73 -7.43 3.87 21.93
C GLY A 73 -6.25 4.74 22.36
N ASP A 74 -5.42 4.22 23.27
CA ASP A 74 -4.18 4.88 23.68
C ASP A 74 -3.13 4.54 22.61
N HIS A 75 -2.97 5.44 21.64
CA HIS A 75 -2.09 5.23 20.51
C HIS A 75 -1.00 6.31 20.52
N ALA A 76 0.25 5.87 20.68
CA ALA A 76 1.41 6.73 20.56
C ALA A 76 1.45 7.39 19.17
N ALA A 77 1.75 8.69 19.14
CA ALA A 77 1.77 9.51 17.93
C ALA A 77 2.93 9.17 16.99
N ALA A 78 2.73 9.58 15.73
CA ALA A 78 3.32 9.05 14.50
C ALA A 78 4.85 9.23 14.32
N VAL A 79 5.43 8.27 13.59
CA VAL A 79 6.79 8.33 13.03
C VAL A 79 6.83 9.29 11.84
N THR A 80 7.21 10.54 12.08
CA THR A 80 7.38 11.60 11.08
C THR A 80 8.77 11.57 10.42
N ALA A 81 9.16 10.42 9.86
CA ALA A 81 10.37 10.30 9.05
C ALA A 81 10.04 10.44 7.55
N ASP A 82 10.92 11.10 6.80
CA ASP A 82 10.90 11.15 5.32
C ASP A 82 10.93 9.72 4.75
N ASP A 83 9.84 9.29 4.11
CA ASP A 83 9.61 7.90 3.65
C ASP A 83 10.14 7.62 2.24
N SER A 84 11.24 8.28 1.89
CA SER A 84 11.95 8.02 0.65
C SER A 84 12.55 6.62 0.61
N TRP A 85 12.92 6.16 -0.57
CA TRP A 85 13.73 4.97 -0.79
C TRP A 85 14.90 5.28 -1.70
N GLU A 86 15.91 4.41 -1.69
CA GLU A 86 17.14 4.61 -2.47
C GLU A 86 17.48 3.36 -3.28
N VAL A 87 17.93 3.56 -4.52
CA VAL A 87 18.50 2.51 -5.36
C VAL A 87 19.71 3.07 -6.11
N ALA A 88 20.81 2.31 -6.11
CA ALA A 88 22.08 2.72 -6.74
C ALA A 88 22.55 4.14 -6.35
N GLY A 89 22.30 4.57 -5.10
CA GLY A 89 22.69 5.88 -4.58
C GLY A 89 21.78 7.05 -5.01
N GLN A 90 20.67 6.77 -5.68
CA GLN A 90 19.65 7.76 -6.05
C GLN A 90 18.43 7.63 -5.12
N ARG A 91 17.95 8.76 -4.60
CA ARG A 91 16.83 8.84 -3.65
C ARG A 91 15.54 9.24 -4.37
N PHE A 92 14.46 8.51 -4.09
CA PHE A 92 13.14 8.70 -4.69
C PHE A 92 12.07 8.77 -3.60
N ARG A 93 10.98 9.48 -3.88
CA ARG A 93 9.80 9.57 -3.02
C ARG A 93 8.68 8.68 -3.52
N SER A 94 8.44 8.72 -4.84
CA SER A 94 7.48 7.87 -5.50
C SER A 94 7.97 6.43 -5.52
N ARG A 95 7.10 5.52 -5.09
CA ARG A 95 7.33 4.08 -5.07
C ARG A 95 6.66 3.38 -6.26
N LEU A 96 6.19 4.16 -7.24
CA LEU A 96 5.56 3.69 -8.46
C LEU A 96 6.45 3.99 -9.67
N ILE A 97 6.93 2.93 -10.32
CA ILE A 97 7.68 3.00 -11.58
C ILE A 97 6.72 2.67 -12.72
N VAL A 98 6.71 3.51 -13.76
CA VAL A 98 5.77 3.39 -14.88
C VAL A 98 6.50 3.05 -16.18
N GLY A 99 5.98 2.10 -16.95
CA GLY A 99 6.47 1.84 -18.30
C GLY A 99 5.93 2.84 -19.34
N THR A 100 6.62 2.89 -20.48
CA THR A 100 6.31 3.83 -21.58
C THR A 100 5.67 3.16 -22.80
N GLY A 101 5.40 1.85 -22.72
CA GLY A 101 4.84 1.08 -23.83
C GLY A 101 3.30 1.02 -23.82
N LYS A 102 2.70 0.74 -24.97
CA LYS A 102 1.26 0.42 -25.17
C LYS A 102 0.26 1.58 -24.99
N TYR A 103 0.72 2.79 -24.69
CA TYR A 103 -0.13 3.98 -24.75
C TYR A 103 -0.51 4.30 -26.19
N LYS A 104 -1.60 5.05 -26.36
CA LYS A 104 -2.04 5.54 -27.67
C LYS A 104 -0.97 6.40 -28.35
N ASP A 105 -0.34 7.27 -27.58
CA ASP A 105 0.71 8.20 -28.02
C ASP A 105 1.57 8.64 -26.82
N PHE A 106 2.66 9.35 -27.09
CA PHE A 106 3.56 9.85 -26.05
C PHE A 106 2.94 10.94 -25.17
N ALA A 107 1.94 11.67 -25.66
CA ALA A 107 1.24 12.66 -24.85
C ALA A 107 0.40 11.99 -23.75
N GLN A 108 -0.32 10.92 -24.09
CA GLN A 108 -1.03 10.10 -23.11
C GLN A 108 -0.06 9.46 -22.12
N ASN A 109 1.10 8.97 -22.58
CA ASN A 109 2.12 8.41 -21.69
C ASN A 109 2.65 9.46 -20.70
N ALA A 110 3.01 10.66 -21.17
CA ALA A 110 3.48 11.74 -20.30
C ALA A 110 2.42 12.16 -19.27
N ALA A 111 1.15 12.29 -19.69
CA ALA A 111 0.05 12.60 -18.78
C ALA A 111 -0.16 11.51 -17.71
N ALA A 112 -0.02 10.23 -18.08
CA ALA A 112 -0.09 9.11 -17.14
C ALA A 112 1.10 9.10 -16.16
N VAL A 113 2.31 9.40 -16.63
CA VAL A 113 3.52 9.51 -15.78
C VAL A 113 3.38 10.63 -14.75
N GLU A 114 2.90 11.80 -15.18
CA GLU A 114 2.61 12.93 -14.29
C GLU A 114 1.54 12.57 -13.25
N ALA A 115 0.44 11.98 -13.70
CA ALA A 115 -0.67 11.57 -12.83
C ALA A 115 -0.27 10.48 -11.81
N ALA A 116 0.60 9.54 -12.21
CA ALA A 116 1.21 8.56 -11.33
C ALA A 116 2.18 9.19 -10.31
N GLY A 117 2.67 10.41 -10.57
CA GLY A 117 3.76 11.02 -9.82
C GLY A 117 5.03 10.15 -9.89
N ALA A 118 5.26 9.44 -10.99
CA ALA A 118 6.41 8.57 -11.15
C ALA A 118 7.69 9.38 -11.34
N GLU A 119 8.76 9.02 -10.62
CA GLU A 119 10.09 9.64 -10.78
C GLU A 119 11.03 8.78 -11.64
N ILE A 120 10.65 7.53 -11.89
CA ILE A 120 11.37 6.58 -12.74
C ILE A 120 10.42 6.05 -13.82
N VAL A 121 10.86 6.07 -15.09
CA VAL A 121 10.14 5.43 -16.19
C VAL A 121 11.00 4.40 -16.91
N THR A 122 10.40 3.26 -17.26
CA THR A 122 11.13 2.26 -18.07
C THR A 122 11.03 2.57 -19.54
N VAL A 123 12.16 2.43 -20.25
CA VAL A 123 12.26 2.72 -21.68
C VAL A 123 12.82 1.52 -22.41
N ALA A 124 12.10 1.04 -23.43
CA ALA A 124 12.58 -0.05 -24.25
C ALA A 124 13.61 0.48 -25.27
N VAL A 125 14.77 -0.18 -25.35
CA VAL A 125 15.79 0.15 -26.35
C VAL A 125 15.34 -0.43 -27.69
N ARG A 126 14.96 0.43 -28.64
CA ARG A 126 14.51 0.02 -29.98
C ARG A 126 15.34 0.67 -31.07
N ARG A 127 15.36 0.03 -32.23
CA ARG A 127 15.96 0.62 -33.44
C ARG A 127 15.16 1.86 -33.82
N VAL A 128 15.85 2.97 -34.05
CA VAL A 128 15.25 4.18 -34.61
C VAL A 128 14.83 3.90 -36.05
N ASN A 129 13.63 4.36 -36.43
CA ASN A 129 13.22 4.31 -37.82
C ASN A 129 13.91 5.42 -38.61
N VAL A 130 15.00 5.09 -39.31
CA VAL A 130 15.87 6.08 -39.98
C VAL A 130 15.19 6.70 -41.23
N SER A 131 14.06 6.15 -41.69
CA SER A 131 13.32 6.67 -42.84
C SER A 131 12.36 7.81 -42.51
N ASP A 132 11.98 7.98 -41.23
CA ASP A 132 11.09 9.06 -40.78
C ASP A 132 11.76 9.92 -39.71
N ARG A 133 12.43 10.99 -40.16
CA ARG A 133 13.15 11.94 -39.30
C ARG A 133 12.22 12.77 -38.41
N ASN A 134 10.92 12.81 -38.68
CA ASN A 134 9.95 13.61 -37.95
C ASN A 134 9.12 12.77 -36.97
N ALA A 135 9.42 11.47 -36.86
CA ALA A 135 8.76 10.61 -35.89
C ALA A 135 8.99 11.16 -34.47
N PRO A 136 7.94 11.29 -33.64
CA PRO A 136 8.07 11.84 -32.30
C PRO A 136 8.99 10.95 -31.44
N MET A 137 9.82 11.59 -30.61
CA MET A 137 10.70 10.87 -29.69
C MET A 137 10.15 10.97 -28.26
N LEU A 138 10.35 9.92 -27.46
CA LEU A 138 9.90 9.89 -26.07
C LEU A 138 10.45 11.09 -25.26
N THR A 139 11.70 11.48 -25.54
CA THR A 139 12.39 12.59 -24.87
C THR A 139 11.74 13.95 -25.10
N ASP A 140 10.93 14.10 -26.15
CA ASP A 140 10.19 15.33 -26.43
C ASP A 140 9.00 15.51 -25.46
N TYR A 141 8.56 14.42 -24.83
CA TYR A 141 7.38 14.38 -23.96
C TYR A 141 7.74 14.11 -22.49
N ILE A 142 8.80 13.33 -22.24
CA ILE A 142 9.27 13.01 -20.88
C ILE A 142 10.74 13.44 -20.78
N ASP A 143 10.99 14.57 -20.11
CA ASP A 143 12.33 15.13 -19.98
C ASP A 143 13.23 14.24 -19.09
N PRO A 144 14.32 13.66 -19.64
CA PRO A 144 15.25 12.81 -18.87
C PRO A 144 16.04 13.57 -17.80
N LYS A 145 15.96 14.92 -17.75
CA LYS A 145 16.50 15.73 -16.65
C LYS A 145 15.58 15.80 -15.44
N LYS A 146 14.29 15.51 -15.61
CA LYS A 146 13.28 15.54 -14.55
C LYS A 146 12.89 14.14 -14.09
N ILE A 147 12.93 13.17 -15.00
CA ILE A 147 12.53 11.80 -14.77
C ILE A 147 13.71 10.87 -15.04
N THR A 148 13.99 9.98 -14.09
CA THR A 148 15.04 8.96 -14.26
C THR A 148 14.58 7.92 -15.26
N TYR A 149 15.35 7.77 -16.34
CA TYR A 149 15.10 6.72 -17.32
C TYR A 149 15.72 5.41 -16.84
N LEU A 150 14.98 4.33 -17.00
CA LEU A 150 15.40 2.96 -16.70
C LEU A 150 15.36 2.13 -17.99
N PRO A 151 16.44 2.16 -18.82
CA PRO A 151 16.51 1.36 -20.03
C PRO A 151 16.35 -0.12 -19.73
N ASN A 152 15.56 -0.81 -20.54
CA ASN A 152 15.28 -2.23 -20.35
C ASN A 152 15.60 -3.09 -21.57
N THR A 153 15.69 -4.39 -21.33
CA THR A 153 15.96 -5.43 -22.33
C THR A 153 14.68 -6.18 -22.75
N ALA A 154 13.52 -5.53 -22.70
CA ALA A 154 12.25 -6.16 -23.07
C ALA A 154 12.34 -6.80 -24.46
N GLY A 155 11.95 -8.06 -24.54
CA GLY A 155 12.04 -8.87 -25.76
C GLY A 155 13.39 -9.55 -26.02
N CYS A 156 14.34 -9.49 -25.08
CA CYS A 156 15.56 -10.32 -25.13
C CYS A 156 15.27 -11.72 -24.56
N PHE A 157 15.75 -12.75 -25.25
CA PHE A 157 15.59 -14.16 -24.85
C PHE A 157 16.91 -14.84 -24.50
N THR A 158 18.03 -14.12 -24.61
CA THR A 158 19.37 -14.59 -24.25
C THR A 158 20.11 -13.52 -23.45
N ALA A 159 21.06 -13.95 -22.62
CA ALA A 159 21.95 -13.08 -21.89
C ALA A 159 22.76 -12.19 -22.85
N GLU A 160 23.24 -12.75 -23.96
CA GLU A 160 23.99 -12.01 -24.98
C GLU A 160 23.20 -10.84 -25.56
N ASP A 161 21.93 -11.07 -25.91
CA ASP A 161 21.07 -10.02 -26.48
C ASP A 161 20.77 -8.94 -25.44
N ALA A 162 20.50 -9.33 -24.20
CA ALA A 162 20.25 -8.40 -23.10
C ALA A 162 21.49 -7.53 -22.80
N ILE A 163 22.67 -8.15 -22.66
CA ILE A 163 23.93 -7.44 -22.43
C ILE A 163 24.22 -6.48 -23.57
N ARG A 164 24.10 -6.93 -24.82
CA ARG A 164 24.32 -6.09 -26.01
C ARG A 164 23.36 -4.91 -26.03
N THR A 165 22.09 -5.12 -25.69
CA THR A 165 21.06 -4.08 -25.67
C THR A 165 21.39 -3.00 -24.64
N LEU A 166 21.82 -3.37 -23.43
CA LEU A 166 22.16 -2.40 -22.38
C LEU A 166 23.48 -1.68 -22.64
N ARG A 167 24.47 -2.33 -23.26
CA ARG A 167 25.68 -1.65 -23.75
C ARG A 167 25.32 -0.57 -24.77
N LEU A 168 24.43 -0.88 -25.73
CA LEU A 168 23.95 0.13 -26.68
C LEU A 168 23.18 1.26 -25.99
N ALA A 169 22.37 0.96 -24.97
CA ALA A 169 21.67 1.97 -24.19
C ALA A 169 22.64 2.92 -23.48
N ARG A 170 23.68 2.37 -22.83
CA ARG A 170 24.74 3.14 -22.17
C ARG A 170 25.46 4.04 -23.17
N GLU A 171 25.85 3.55 -24.35
CA GLU A 171 26.49 4.38 -25.36
C GLU A 171 25.56 5.47 -25.92
N ALA A 172 24.26 5.21 -26.00
CA ALA A 172 23.28 6.14 -26.54
C ALA A 172 22.93 7.31 -25.60
N GLY A 173 22.96 7.11 -24.28
CA GLY A 173 22.60 8.19 -23.35
C GLY A 173 23.18 8.10 -21.95
N GLY A 174 24.23 7.31 -21.74
CA GLY A 174 25.05 7.33 -20.53
C GLY A 174 24.40 6.69 -19.30
N TRP A 175 23.41 5.82 -19.49
CA TRP A 175 22.69 5.19 -18.38
C TRP A 175 23.41 3.93 -17.87
N ASP A 176 23.77 3.95 -16.59
CA ASP A 176 24.30 2.79 -15.88
C ASP A 176 23.22 2.04 -15.08
N LEU A 177 22.15 2.73 -14.66
CA LEU A 177 20.98 2.12 -14.03
C LEU A 177 20.07 1.52 -15.11
N VAL A 178 19.81 0.22 -15.02
CA VAL A 178 19.17 -0.55 -16.09
C VAL A 178 18.20 -1.57 -15.53
N LYS A 179 17.07 -1.79 -16.21
CA LYS A 179 16.18 -2.92 -15.93
C LYS A 179 16.61 -4.12 -16.79
N LEU A 180 17.10 -5.17 -16.15
CA LEU A 180 17.45 -6.42 -16.82
C LEU A 180 16.24 -7.35 -16.84
N GLU A 181 15.88 -7.80 -18.04
CA GLU A 181 14.79 -8.73 -18.32
C GLU A 181 15.27 -9.72 -19.41
N VAL A 182 15.38 -11.01 -19.06
CA VAL A 182 15.69 -12.07 -20.02
C VAL A 182 14.59 -13.12 -19.97
N LEU A 183 13.87 -13.28 -21.07
CA LEU A 183 12.66 -14.10 -21.15
C LEU A 183 12.99 -15.51 -21.64
N GLY A 184 12.31 -16.54 -21.13
CA GLY A 184 12.45 -17.92 -21.61
C GLY A 184 11.68 -18.18 -22.91
N GLU A 185 10.48 -17.59 -23.06
CA GLU A 185 9.70 -17.68 -24.30
C GLU A 185 8.73 -16.50 -24.48
N ALA A 186 8.33 -16.27 -25.73
CA ALA A 186 7.48 -15.14 -26.10
C ALA A 186 6.01 -15.29 -25.64
N ARG A 187 5.55 -16.53 -25.40
CA ARG A 187 4.13 -16.77 -25.07
C ARG A 187 3.81 -16.43 -23.62
N THR A 188 4.65 -16.86 -22.69
CA THR A 188 4.44 -16.64 -21.25
C THR A 188 5.13 -15.39 -20.75
N LEU A 189 6.18 -14.93 -21.45
CA LEU A 189 7.05 -13.83 -21.00
C LEU A 189 7.60 -14.09 -19.58
N TYR A 190 7.77 -15.36 -19.25
CA TYR A 190 8.34 -15.80 -17.99
C TYR A 190 9.87 -15.71 -18.07
N PRO A 191 10.58 -15.27 -17.00
CA PRO A 191 12.02 -15.05 -17.09
C PRO A 191 12.80 -16.38 -17.12
N ASP A 192 13.87 -16.41 -17.92
CA ASP A 192 14.87 -17.47 -17.87
C ASP A 192 15.92 -17.11 -16.79
N MET A 193 15.87 -17.82 -15.67
CA MET A 193 16.72 -17.50 -14.52
C MET A 193 18.21 -17.86 -14.73
N VAL A 194 18.54 -18.78 -15.64
CA VAL A 194 19.94 -19.12 -15.93
C VAL A 194 20.57 -17.97 -16.73
N GLU A 195 19.90 -17.54 -17.78
CA GLU A 195 20.36 -16.43 -18.61
C GLU A 195 20.33 -15.11 -17.84
N THR A 196 19.30 -14.89 -17.01
CA THR A 196 19.18 -13.69 -16.17
C THR A 196 20.34 -13.58 -15.18
N LEU A 197 20.70 -14.67 -14.49
CA LEU A 197 21.81 -14.68 -13.53
C LEU A 197 23.14 -14.38 -14.24
N ARG A 198 23.38 -15.02 -15.39
CA ARG A 198 24.58 -14.80 -16.21
C ARG A 198 24.70 -13.35 -16.67
N ALA A 199 23.62 -12.77 -17.19
CA ALA A 199 23.60 -11.38 -17.62
C ALA A 199 23.82 -10.41 -16.46
N THR A 200 23.21 -10.67 -15.30
CA THR A 200 23.37 -9.84 -14.09
C THR A 200 24.83 -9.77 -13.67
N GLU A 201 25.50 -10.93 -13.55
CA GLU A 201 26.91 -11.00 -13.13
C GLU A 201 27.83 -10.22 -14.08
N ILE A 202 27.64 -10.38 -15.40
CA ILE A 202 28.47 -9.71 -16.41
C ILE A 202 28.24 -8.19 -16.36
N LEU A 203 26.98 -7.75 -16.35
CA LEU A 203 26.62 -6.34 -16.33
C LEU A 203 27.13 -5.64 -15.06
N ALA A 204 27.00 -6.29 -13.90
CA ALA A 204 27.52 -5.76 -12.64
C ALA A 204 29.04 -5.58 -12.68
N LYS A 205 29.79 -6.55 -13.24
CA LYS A 205 31.26 -6.43 -13.44
C LYS A 205 31.63 -5.31 -14.42
N GLU A 206 30.75 -5.00 -15.36
CA GLU A 206 30.89 -3.88 -16.30
C GLU A 206 30.43 -2.53 -15.72
N GLY A 207 30.14 -2.47 -14.42
CA GLY A 207 29.77 -1.24 -13.73
C GLY A 207 28.33 -0.81 -13.94
N PHE A 208 27.48 -1.61 -14.60
CA PHE A 208 26.04 -1.36 -14.59
C PHE A 208 25.47 -1.50 -13.18
N LYS A 209 24.25 -0.98 -13.00
CA LYS A 209 23.44 -1.08 -11.79
C LYS A 209 22.13 -1.81 -12.17
N PRO A 210 22.13 -3.15 -12.24
CA PRO A 210 20.99 -3.91 -12.73
C PRO A 210 19.87 -3.99 -11.68
N MET A 211 18.69 -3.48 -12.03
CA MET A 211 17.43 -3.83 -11.38
C MET A 211 16.86 -5.03 -12.14
N VAL A 212 16.71 -6.19 -11.50
CA VAL A 212 16.56 -7.46 -12.23
C VAL A 212 15.14 -8.00 -12.12
N TYR A 213 14.44 -8.12 -13.25
CA TYR A 213 13.18 -8.85 -13.35
C TYR A 213 13.41 -10.34 -13.18
N CYS A 214 12.69 -10.97 -12.25
CA CYS A 214 12.89 -12.37 -11.92
C CYS A 214 11.59 -13.08 -11.50
N VAL A 215 11.68 -14.40 -11.36
CA VAL A 215 10.63 -15.20 -10.72
C VAL A 215 10.51 -14.87 -9.22
N ASP A 216 9.41 -15.29 -8.61
CA ASP A 216 9.14 -15.19 -7.17
C ASP A 216 9.85 -16.28 -6.36
N ASP A 217 11.10 -16.62 -6.70
CA ASP A 217 11.93 -17.60 -5.98
C ASP A 217 12.92 -16.89 -5.04
N PRO A 218 12.79 -17.04 -3.71
CA PRO A 218 13.71 -16.42 -2.74
C PRO A 218 15.18 -16.80 -2.90
N ILE A 219 15.48 -18.02 -3.37
CA ILE A 219 16.84 -18.49 -3.60
C ILE A 219 17.42 -17.81 -4.84
N ALA A 220 16.63 -17.73 -5.91
CA ALA A 220 17.06 -17.06 -7.14
C ALA A 220 17.27 -15.56 -6.90
N ALA A 221 16.36 -14.91 -6.17
CA ALA A 221 16.49 -13.52 -5.73
C ALA A 221 17.80 -13.28 -4.97
N LYS A 222 18.13 -14.16 -4.01
CA LYS A 222 19.37 -14.05 -3.24
C LYS A 222 20.61 -14.18 -4.12
N ARG A 223 20.61 -15.10 -5.09
CA ARG A 223 21.73 -15.27 -6.03
C ARG A 223 21.92 -14.05 -6.92
N LEU A 224 20.84 -13.41 -7.37
CA LEU A 224 20.90 -12.17 -8.15
C LEU A 224 21.52 -11.03 -7.32
N GLU A 225 21.13 -10.90 -6.06
CA GLU A 225 21.77 -9.95 -5.12
C GLU A 225 23.27 -10.23 -4.99
N ASP A 226 23.65 -11.49 -4.78
CA ASP A 226 25.06 -11.89 -4.59
C ASP A 226 25.96 -11.58 -5.79
N VAL A 227 25.42 -11.63 -7.01
CA VAL A 227 26.18 -11.30 -8.24
C VAL A 227 26.10 -9.82 -8.65
N GLY A 228 25.43 -8.98 -7.85
CA GLY A 228 25.49 -7.52 -7.99
C GLY A 228 24.24 -6.83 -8.53
N ALA A 229 23.06 -7.46 -8.46
CA ALA A 229 21.80 -6.75 -8.66
C ALA A 229 21.65 -5.63 -7.59
N VAL A 230 21.25 -4.43 -8.02
CA VAL A 230 21.01 -3.28 -7.11
C VAL A 230 19.56 -3.19 -6.64
N ALA A 231 18.67 -3.96 -7.26
CA ALA A 231 17.30 -4.18 -6.82
C ALA A 231 16.79 -5.52 -7.38
N ILE A 232 15.95 -6.21 -6.63
CA ILE A 232 15.29 -7.43 -7.05
C ILE A 232 13.84 -7.10 -7.45
N MET A 233 13.43 -7.54 -8.63
CA MET A 233 12.10 -7.25 -9.15
C MET A 233 11.31 -8.54 -9.43
N PRO A 234 10.80 -9.21 -8.39
CA PRO A 234 10.06 -10.45 -8.58
C PRO A 234 8.69 -10.18 -9.22
N LEU A 235 8.28 -11.08 -10.10
CA LEU A 235 6.97 -11.01 -10.73
C LEU A 235 5.83 -11.26 -9.74
N GLY A 236 4.73 -10.50 -9.88
CA GLY A 236 3.46 -10.84 -9.21
C GLY A 236 2.74 -11.98 -9.94
N ALA A 237 2.71 -11.90 -11.27
CA ALA A 237 2.15 -12.85 -12.22
C ALA A 237 2.77 -12.57 -13.63
N PRO A 238 2.53 -13.43 -14.65
CA PRO A 238 3.05 -13.20 -15.99
C PRO A 238 2.73 -11.82 -16.56
N ILE A 239 3.65 -11.27 -17.37
CA ILE A 239 3.58 -9.90 -17.89
C ILE A 239 2.27 -9.67 -18.65
N GLY A 240 1.55 -8.61 -18.29
CA GLY A 240 0.30 -8.21 -18.93
C GLY A 240 -0.91 -9.07 -18.59
N SER A 241 -0.80 -10.03 -17.66
CA SER A 241 -1.92 -10.89 -17.27
C SER A 241 -2.98 -10.20 -16.40
N GLY A 242 -2.59 -9.22 -15.58
CA GLY A 242 -3.49 -8.52 -14.67
C GLY A 242 -4.06 -9.40 -13.55
N LEU A 243 -3.37 -10.48 -13.19
CA LEU A 243 -3.82 -11.45 -12.17
C LEU A 243 -3.49 -11.02 -10.73
N GLY A 244 -2.67 -9.98 -10.56
CA GLY A 244 -2.14 -9.56 -9.26
C GLY A 244 -1.05 -10.50 -8.73
N ILE A 245 -0.73 -10.40 -7.44
CA ILE A 245 0.32 -11.20 -6.81
C ILE A 245 -0.21 -12.60 -6.49
N GLN A 246 0.26 -13.61 -7.23
CA GLN A 246 -0.19 -15.00 -7.07
C GLN A 246 0.35 -15.62 -5.79
N ASN A 247 1.61 -15.35 -5.46
CA ASN A 247 2.30 -15.99 -4.35
C ASN A 247 2.82 -14.96 -3.34
N LYS A 248 1.92 -14.53 -2.45
CA LYS A 248 2.24 -13.51 -1.44
C LYS A 248 3.29 -13.99 -0.44
N VAL A 249 3.38 -15.30 -0.22
CA VAL A 249 4.32 -15.90 0.74
C VAL A 249 5.75 -15.74 0.24
N THR A 250 6.02 -16.09 -1.01
CA THR A 250 7.38 -15.99 -1.57
C THR A 250 7.83 -14.55 -1.74
N ILE A 251 6.93 -13.64 -2.17
CA ILE A 251 7.23 -12.21 -2.21
C ILE A 251 7.65 -11.71 -0.82
N ARG A 252 6.92 -12.06 0.24
CA ARG A 252 7.30 -11.70 1.61
C ARG A 252 8.67 -12.26 2.00
N LEU A 253 8.96 -13.52 1.66
CA LEU A 253 10.27 -14.13 1.94
C LEU A 253 11.41 -13.41 1.20
N ILE A 254 11.18 -12.93 -0.03
CA ILE A 254 12.15 -12.12 -0.77
C ILE A 254 12.37 -10.78 -0.06
N VAL A 255 11.29 -10.08 0.33
CA VAL A 255 11.37 -8.81 1.07
C VAL A 255 12.14 -8.97 2.39
N GLU A 256 11.85 -10.02 3.17
CA GLU A 256 12.51 -10.29 4.45
C GLU A 256 14.00 -10.68 4.29
N GLY A 257 14.36 -11.30 3.16
CA GLY A 257 15.70 -11.84 2.92
C GLY A 257 16.65 -10.91 2.15
N ALA A 258 16.13 -9.98 1.36
CA ALA A 258 16.91 -9.10 0.50
C ALA A 258 17.53 -7.93 1.28
N LYS A 259 18.74 -7.53 0.88
CA LYS A 259 19.42 -6.32 1.41
C LYS A 259 19.36 -5.14 0.45
N VAL A 260 18.88 -5.38 -0.75
CA VAL A 260 18.63 -4.39 -1.80
C VAL A 260 17.13 -4.18 -1.93
N PRO A 261 16.67 -3.04 -2.50
CA PRO A 261 15.25 -2.79 -2.67
C PRO A 261 14.53 -3.91 -3.44
N VAL A 262 13.31 -4.21 -3.01
CA VAL A 262 12.44 -5.20 -3.66
C VAL A 262 11.23 -4.53 -4.28
N LEU A 263 11.02 -4.71 -5.58
CA LEU A 263 9.90 -4.11 -6.29
C LEU A 263 9.08 -5.17 -7.01
N VAL A 264 7.79 -5.27 -6.73
CA VAL A 264 6.94 -6.16 -7.55
C VAL A 264 6.87 -5.59 -8.97
N ASP A 265 7.28 -6.38 -9.96
CA ASP A 265 7.28 -6.00 -11.37
C ASP A 265 6.37 -6.92 -12.19
N ALA A 266 5.40 -6.32 -12.87
CA ALA A 266 4.40 -7.02 -13.67
C ALA A 266 3.39 -7.87 -12.88
N GLY A 267 2.39 -8.37 -13.60
CA GLY A 267 1.26 -9.13 -13.04
C GLY A 267 0.15 -8.29 -12.41
N VAL A 268 0.48 -7.13 -11.82
CA VAL A 268 -0.51 -6.18 -11.28
C VAL A 268 -1.48 -5.72 -12.38
N GLY A 269 -2.76 -5.69 -12.06
CA GLY A 269 -3.88 -5.25 -12.90
C GLY A 269 -4.71 -4.10 -12.30
N THR A 270 -4.72 -3.91 -10.98
CA THR A 270 -5.48 -2.82 -10.32
C THR A 270 -4.84 -2.27 -9.05
N ALA A 271 -5.34 -1.13 -8.55
CA ALA A 271 -4.80 -0.39 -7.41
C ALA A 271 -4.73 -1.21 -6.12
N SER A 272 -5.72 -2.07 -5.84
CA SER A 272 -5.71 -2.92 -4.64
C SER A 272 -4.57 -3.92 -4.65
N GLU A 273 -4.12 -4.38 -5.82
CA GLU A 273 -3.01 -5.31 -5.93
C GLU A 273 -1.66 -4.61 -5.76
N ALA A 274 -1.56 -3.37 -6.24
CA ALA A 274 -0.41 -2.50 -5.93
C ALA A 274 -0.32 -2.21 -4.43
N ALA A 275 -1.47 -1.98 -3.76
CA ALA A 275 -1.51 -1.83 -2.31
C ALA A 275 -1.02 -3.09 -1.59
N VAL A 276 -1.44 -4.27 -2.02
CA VAL A 276 -0.97 -5.54 -1.45
C VAL A 276 0.56 -5.70 -1.60
N ALA A 277 1.16 -5.31 -2.72
CA ALA A 277 2.63 -5.34 -2.86
C ALA A 277 3.32 -4.54 -1.75
N MET A 278 2.82 -3.33 -1.50
CA MET A 278 3.37 -2.45 -0.47
C MET A 278 3.08 -2.94 0.96
N GLU A 279 1.90 -3.52 1.21
CA GLU A 279 1.56 -4.16 2.49
C GLU A 279 2.46 -5.35 2.81
N LEU A 280 2.99 -6.05 1.79
CA LEU A 280 3.98 -7.12 1.95
C LEU A 280 5.39 -6.59 2.28
N GLY A 281 5.60 -5.27 2.23
CA GLY A 281 6.86 -4.62 2.55
C GLY A 281 7.75 -4.31 1.35
N CYS A 282 7.25 -4.44 0.12
CA CYS A 282 8.03 -4.05 -1.06
C CYS A 282 8.38 -2.55 -1.01
N ASP A 283 9.53 -2.18 -1.58
CA ASP A 283 9.98 -0.81 -1.70
C ASP A 283 9.25 -0.04 -2.78
N GLY A 284 8.71 -0.75 -3.78
CA GLY A 284 7.90 -0.17 -4.83
C GLY A 284 7.21 -1.18 -5.73
N VAL A 285 6.55 -0.66 -6.75
CA VAL A 285 5.85 -1.44 -7.77
C VAL A 285 6.21 -0.88 -9.14
N LEU A 286 6.50 -1.77 -10.09
CA LEU A 286 6.71 -1.45 -11.50
C LEU A 286 5.55 -2.01 -12.32
N MET A 287 4.91 -1.14 -13.11
CA MET A 287 3.81 -1.56 -13.98
C MET A 287 3.75 -0.78 -15.29
N ASN A 288 3.12 -1.39 -16.30
CA ASN A 288 2.86 -0.76 -17.60
C ASN A 288 1.45 -1.06 -18.09
N THR A 289 1.18 -2.33 -18.44
CA THR A 289 -0.08 -2.76 -19.08
C THR A 289 -1.33 -2.34 -18.30
N ALA A 290 -1.33 -2.48 -16.97
CA ALA A 290 -2.47 -2.14 -16.13
C ALA A 290 -2.91 -0.68 -16.29
N ILE A 291 -1.96 0.24 -16.49
CA ILE A 291 -2.23 1.66 -16.74
C ILE A 291 -2.54 1.87 -18.22
N ALA A 292 -1.63 1.45 -19.11
CA ALA A 292 -1.68 1.77 -20.52
C ALA A 292 -2.90 1.19 -21.26
N GLU A 293 -3.36 0.00 -20.88
CA GLU A 293 -4.53 -0.67 -21.50
C GLU A 293 -5.84 -0.41 -20.74
N ALA A 294 -5.84 0.43 -19.70
CA ALA A 294 -7.06 0.85 -19.03
C ALA A 294 -7.95 1.68 -19.98
N LYS A 295 -9.26 1.68 -19.75
CA LYS A 295 -10.21 2.54 -20.48
C LYS A 295 -9.84 4.02 -20.33
N ASP A 296 -9.33 4.40 -19.16
CA ASP A 296 -8.76 5.72 -18.87
C ASP A 296 -7.39 5.53 -18.21
N PRO A 297 -6.29 5.61 -18.99
CA PRO A 297 -4.94 5.43 -18.46
C PRO A 297 -4.52 6.48 -17.44
N VAL A 298 -5.00 7.73 -17.57
CA VAL A 298 -4.61 8.81 -16.65
C VAL A 298 -5.29 8.62 -15.31
N MET A 299 -6.59 8.29 -15.30
CA MET A 299 -7.31 7.94 -14.09
C MET A 299 -6.73 6.68 -13.42
N MET A 300 -6.36 5.66 -14.21
CA MET A 300 -5.73 4.46 -13.66
C MET A 300 -4.36 4.76 -13.06
N ALA A 301 -3.56 5.64 -13.65
CA ALA A 301 -2.29 6.09 -13.07
C ALA A 301 -2.49 6.74 -11.68
N GLN A 302 -3.51 7.60 -11.52
CA GLN A 302 -3.86 8.18 -10.22
C GLN A 302 -4.30 7.12 -9.22
N ALA A 303 -5.11 6.14 -9.66
CA ALA A 303 -5.57 5.05 -8.81
C ALA A 303 -4.40 4.19 -8.32
N MET A 304 -3.45 3.87 -9.21
CA MET A 304 -2.24 3.09 -8.87
C MET A 304 -1.35 3.85 -7.88
N LYS A 305 -1.16 5.16 -8.08
CA LYS A 305 -0.46 6.02 -7.12
C LYS A 305 -1.10 5.93 -5.73
N ALA A 306 -2.41 6.13 -5.65
CA ALA A 306 -3.14 6.05 -4.39
C ALA A 306 -3.05 4.65 -3.75
N GLY A 307 -3.10 3.58 -4.56
CA GLY A 307 -2.92 2.20 -4.08
C GLY A 307 -1.54 1.96 -3.47
N VAL A 308 -0.47 2.41 -4.13
CA VAL A 308 0.90 2.32 -3.61
C VAL A 308 1.07 3.13 -2.33
N GLU A 309 0.57 4.36 -2.29
CA GLU A 309 0.63 5.23 -1.11
C GLU A 309 -0.14 4.62 0.08
N ALA A 310 -1.37 4.15 -0.17
CA ALA A 310 -2.21 3.53 0.85
C ALA A 310 -1.56 2.26 1.42
N GLY A 311 -1.04 1.37 0.55
CA GLY A 311 -0.38 0.16 1.00
C GLY A 311 0.90 0.44 1.78
N ARG A 312 1.68 1.46 1.40
CA ARG A 312 2.89 1.87 2.14
C ARG A 312 2.54 2.43 3.52
N LEU A 313 1.50 3.26 3.60
CA LEU A 313 0.98 3.77 4.87
C LEU A 313 0.49 2.62 5.77
N ALA A 314 -0.24 1.65 5.20
CA ALA A 314 -0.72 0.48 5.93
C ALA A 314 0.43 -0.40 6.47
N TYR A 315 1.49 -0.61 5.67
CA TYR A 315 2.69 -1.32 6.11
C TYR A 315 3.34 -0.64 7.31
N ARG A 316 3.54 0.70 7.23
CA ARG A 316 4.17 1.48 8.30
C ARG A 316 3.31 1.64 9.55
N ALA A 317 1.99 1.66 9.38
CA ALA A 317 1.04 1.77 10.48
C ALA A 317 0.99 0.50 11.34
N GLY A 318 1.40 -0.65 10.79
CA GLY A 318 1.31 -1.94 11.47
C GLY A 318 -0.14 -2.38 11.60
N ARG A 319 -0.64 -3.08 10.58
CA ARG A 319 -2.02 -3.61 10.60
C ARG A 319 -2.28 -4.50 11.82
N MET A 320 -3.53 -4.54 12.27
CA MET A 320 -3.95 -5.49 13.29
C MET A 320 -3.68 -6.95 12.87
N GLY A 321 -3.40 -7.81 13.86
CA GLY A 321 -3.25 -9.24 13.65
C GLY A 321 -4.53 -9.87 13.12
N GLN A 322 -4.40 -10.83 12.20
CA GLN A 322 -5.53 -11.61 11.71
C GLN A 322 -6.02 -12.55 12.81
N ARG A 323 -7.33 -12.51 13.08
CA ARG A 323 -8.00 -13.39 14.04
C ARG A 323 -8.86 -14.41 13.28
N ARG A 324 -9.01 -15.61 13.84
CA ARG A 324 -9.88 -16.65 13.25
C ARG A 324 -11.36 -16.42 13.55
N TYR A 325 -11.67 -15.75 14.65
CA TYR A 325 -13.01 -15.47 15.12
C TYR A 325 -13.15 -13.98 15.44
N ALA A 326 -14.40 -13.51 15.49
CA ALA A 326 -14.69 -12.16 15.96
C ALA A 326 -14.21 -12.00 17.41
N ASP A 327 -13.60 -10.86 17.70
CA ASP A 327 -13.21 -10.45 19.03
C ASP A 327 -13.79 -9.05 19.23
N PRO A 328 -14.70 -8.85 20.21
CA PRO A 328 -15.41 -7.60 20.39
C PRO A 328 -14.44 -6.42 20.48
N SER A 329 -14.68 -5.38 19.67
CA SER A 329 -13.94 -4.13 19.75
C SER A 329 -14.28 -3.32 21.01
N SER A 330 -15.40 -3.66 21.65
CA SER A 330 -15.92 -2.99 22.84
C SER A 330 -15.73 -3.89 24.06
N PRO A 331 -15.37 -3.35 25.23
CA PRO A 331 -15.33 -4.10 26.48
C PRO A 331 -16.65 -4.85 26.70
N LEU A 332 -16.57 -6.10 27.13
CA LEU A 332 -17.77 -6.90 27.49
C LEU A 332 -18.44 -6.39 28.78
N ALA A 333 -17.72 -5.59 29.58
CA ALA A 333 -18.28 -4.93 30.75
C ALA A 333 -19.18 -3.76 30.31
N GLY A 334 -20.44 -3.77 30.74
CA GLY A 334 -21.43 -2.72 30.42
C GLY A 334 -22.25 -2.95 29.14
N LEU A 335 -22.38 -4.21 28.69
CA LEU A 335 -23.38 -4.58 27.69
C LEU A 335 -24.76 -4.65 28.34
N ILE A 336 -25.78 -4.05 27.70
CA ILE A 336 -27.21 -4.13 28.04
C ILE A 336 -27.83 -5.31 27.31
#